data_AF-A0A143X9R5-F1
#
_entry.id   AF-A0A143X9R5-F1
#
_cell.length_a   1.000
_cell.length_b   1.000
_cell.length_c   1.000
_cell.angle_alpha   90.00
_cell.angle_beta   90.00
_cell.angle_gamma   90.00
#
_symmetry.space_group_name_H-M   'P 1'
#
loop_
_entity.id
_entity.type
_entity.pdbx_description
1 polymer ?
#
loop_
_entity_poly.entity_id
_entity_poly.type
_entity_poly.pdbx_seq_one_letter_code
_entity_poly.pdbx_strand_id
1 'polypeptide(L)'
;MPQSYTKDDSFENKVLVYADENERKLDSLLLDQKLIARMQGFWRTLRDAGLIGDRKFNNLTRASVGDELMKKFINRQLVETSQIAKQVQQLLQARYPESDVRPVKAGISHQLREQCELAKSREINDFHHAHDAYLACQVGRFIQYRHSAVYDEPVKMAAVVRRFIRKQADDYRRTREMPGSAGFIVSSFLTPGFDVETGEVFRDAWDAGFEVDRIKRCFDYRDCFISRMPEETRGAFWDATIYSPRMAGKTLNLPLKKGLDPQKYGSYSREQFAYFFVYEAIKPKKSQRVLEFAPVPVRVASALASDPQALDDYARELAEAAGLVFERVRRRKVYKYQQILVGDSRLYITGKKEVRNARQFAFSRDETELISRIEKGESCEPDELLGLLRSLQDKYARYAPRLNQQMQVAEMEGAFAKASDAEQRHVLLSLVSIAAAHTNMIDLSSVSGSKYAGCMNISFSKELSAGRICFVDSSVTGMFERRETIGL
;
A
#
# COMPACT_ATOMS: atom_id res chain seq x y z
N MET A 1 -13.97 -12.40 -24.64
CA MET A 1 -15.25 -11.90 -24.10
C MET A 1 -15.11 -10.41 -23.79
N PRO A 2 -16.14 -9.58 -24.05
CA PRO A 2 -16.10 -8.15 -23.72
C PRO A 2 -15.95 -7.90 -22.22
N GLN A 3 -15.27 -6.82 -21.84
CA GLN A 3 -15.01 -6.49 -20.43
C GLN A 3 -16.28 -6.12 -19.66
N SER A 4 -17.32 -5.64 -20.35
CA SER A 4 -18.66 -5.42 -19.76
C SER A 4 -19.26 -6.70 -19.19
N TYR A 5 -18.93 -7.88 -19.75
CA TYR A 5 -19.43 -9.19 -19.29
C TYR A 5 -18.42 -9.98 -18.48
N THR A 6 -17.12 -9.76 -18.65
CA THR A 6 -16.11 -10.37 -17.79
C THR A 6 -14.89 -9.45 -17.72
N LYS A 7 -14.65 -8.85 -16.55
CA LYS A 7 -13.38 -8.17 -16.24
C LYS A 7 -12.28 -9.23 -16.12
N ASP A 8 -11.59 -9.46 -17.23
CA ASP A 8 -10.43 -10.36 -17.35
C ASP A 8 -9.40 -9.67 -18.26
N ASP A 9 -8.37 -9.12 -17.63
CA ASP A 9 -7.25 -8.41 -18.26
C ASP A 9 -6.06 -9.33 -18.59
N SER A 10 -6.22 -10.64 -18.40
CA SER A 10 -5.16 -11.60 -18.71
C SER A 10 -4.96 -11.74 -20.22
N PHE A 11 -3.80 -12.27 -20.62
CA PHE A 11 -3.54 -12.63 -22.01
C PHE A 11 -4.55 -13.64 -22.57
N GLU A 12 -5.24 -14.40 -21.71
CA GLU A 12 -6.29 -15.36 -22.09
C GLU A 12 -7.58 -14.70 -22.59
N ASN A 13 -7.74 -13.39 -22.42
CA ASN A 13 -8.92 -12.64 -22.87
C ASN A 13 -8.60 -11.40 -23.73
N LYS A 14 -7.33 -11.20 -24.11
CA LYS A 14 -6.86 -10.10 -24.97
C LYS A 14 -6.28 -10.60 -26.29
N VAL A 15 -6.53 -9.87 -27.37
CA VAL A 15 -5.94 -10.12 -28.70
C VAL A 15 -5.50 -8.79 -29.30
N LEU A 16 -4.42 -8.81 -30.08
CA LEU A 16 -3.99 -7.66 -30.86
C LEU A 16 -4.64 -7.75 -32.25
N VAL A 17 -5.32 -6.69 -32.66
CA VAL A 17 -6.04 -6.58 -33.94
C VAL A 17 -5.86 -5.18 -34.50
N TYR A 18 -6.20 -4.99 -35.78
CA TYR A 18 -6.34 -3.65 -36.36
C TYR A 18 -7.49 -2.87 -35.70
N ALA A 19 -7.40 -1.54 -35.71
CA ALA A 19 -8.33 -0.67 -34.99
C ALA A 19 -9.79 -0.78 -35.50
N ASP A 20 -9.97 -0.86 -36.81
CA ASP A 20 -11.27 -1.03 -37.48
C ASP A 20 -11.97 -2.34 -37.11
N GLU A 21 -11.22 -3.43 -36.94
CA GLU A 21 -11.75 -4.71 -36.46
C GLU A 21 -12.19 -4.66 -34.99
N ASN A 22 -11.55 -3.80 -34.18
CA ASN A 22 -11.95 -3.59 -32.78
C ASN A 22 -13.25 -2.77 -32.69
N GLU A 23 -13.41 -1.75 -33.53
CA GLU A 23 -14.63 -0.93 -33.61
C GLU A 23 -15.84 -1.74 -34.06
N ARG A 24 -15.70 -2.57 -35.10
CA ARG A 24 -16.76 -3.47 -35.59
C ARG A 24 -17.29 -4.45 -34.54
N LYS A 25 -16.48 -4.76 -33.52
CA LYS A 25 -16.82 -5.72 -32.47
C LYS A 25 -17.61 -5.10 -31.31
N LEU A 26 -17.63 -3.77 -31.16
CA LEU A 26 -18.23 -3.10 -30.00
C LEU A 26 -19.73 -3.46 -29.81
N ASP A 27 -20.42 -3.82 -30.89
CA ASP A 27 -21.85 -4.13 -30.89
C ASP A 27 -22.19 -5.61 -30.58
N SER A 28 -21.19 -6.50 -30.40
CA SER A 28 -21.44 -7.95 -30.26
C SER A 28 -20.70 -8.61 -29.10
N LEU A 29 -21.43 -9.47 -28.39
CA LEU A 29 -20.88 -10.33 -27.33
C LEU A 29 -19.87 -11.36 -27.86
N LEU A 30 -20.08 -11.82 -29.11
CA LEU A 30 -19.32 -12.89 -29.75
C LEU A 30 -18.69 -12.40 -31.06
N LEU A 31 -17.66 -13.10 -31.52
CA LEU A 31 -17.08 -12.84 -32.84
C LEU A 31 -18.06 -13.30 -33.93
N ASP A 32 -18.02 -12.62 -35.08
CA ASP A 32 -18.81 -13.01 -36.24
C ASP A 32 -18.49 -14.44 -36.68
N GLN A 33 -19.51 -15.19 -37.08
CA GLN A 33 -19.34 -16.61 -37.43
C GLN A 33 -18.42 -16.80 -38.65
N LYS A 34 -18.43 -15.86 -39.62
CA LYS A 34 -17.53 -15.96 -40.78
C LYS A 34 -16.08 -15.73 -40.36
N LEU A 35 -15.84 -14.78 -39.45
CA LEU A 35 -14.52 -14.57 -38.87
C LEU A 35 -14.02 -15.79 -38.10
N ILE A 36 -14.88 -16.40 -37.28
CA ILE A 36 -14.54 -17.63 -36.55
C ILE A 36 -14.15 -18.74 -37.53
N ALA A 37 -14.98 -19.01 -38.55
CA ALA A 37 -14.69 -20.04 -39.55
C ALA A 37 -13.35 -19.80 -40.26
N ARG A 38 -13.04 -18.55 -40.61
CA ARG A 38 -11.78 -18.17 -41.26
C ARG A 38 -10.55 -18.39 -40.36
N MET A 39 -10.66 -18.04 -39.08
CA MET A 39 -9.51 -17.97 -38.17
C MET A 39 -9.33 -19.21 -37.29
N GLN A 40 -10.33 -20.09 -37.21
CA GLN A 40 -10.32 -21.25 -36.30
C GLN A 40 -9.12 -22.18 -36.51
N GLY A 41 -8.70 -22.40 -37.76
CA GLY A 41 -7.52 -23.21 -38.09
C GLY A 41 -6.24 -22.59 -37.52
N PHE A 42 -6.03 -21.29 -37.75
CA PHE A 42 -4.88 -20.56 -37.23
C PHE A 42 -4.84 -20.58 -35.69
N TRP A 43 -5.97 -20.29 -35.03
CA TRP A 43 -6.04 -20.31 -33.56
C TRP A 43 -5.80 -21.71 -33.00
N ARG A 44 -6.17 -22.77 -33.72
CA ARG A 44 -5.86 -24.15 -33.32
C ARG A 44 -4.35 -24.40 -33.36
N THR A 45 -3.67 -23.99 -34.42
CA THR A 45 -2.20 -24.06 -34.50
C THR A 45 -1.52 -23.33 -33.35
N LEU A 46 -2.00 -22.12 -33.01
CA LEU A 46 -1.46 -21.38 -31.86
C LEU A 46 -1.66 -22.12 -30.52
N ARG A 47 -2.82 -22.74 -30.34
CA ARG A 47 -3.14 -23.51 -29.13
C ARG A 47 -2.27 -24.76 -29.04
N ASP A 48 -2.16 -25.50 -30.13
CA ASP A 48 -1.40 -26.75 -30.20
C ASP A 48 0.11 -26.48 -30.02
N ALA A 49 0.60 -25.29 -30.41
CA ALA A 49 1.95 -24.80 -30.13
C ALA A 49 2.13 -24.19 -28.72
N GLY A 50 1.09 -24.16 -27.88
CA GLY A 50 1.14 -23.59 -26.53
C GLY A 50 1.21 -22.06 -26.45
N LEU A 51 1.00 -21.35 -27.57
CA LEU A 51 1.02 -19.88 -27.64
C LEU A 51 -0.28 -19.25 -27.11
N ILE A 52 -1.38 -20.00 -27.09
CA ILE A 52 -2.64 -19.62 -26.44
C ILE A 52 -3.19 -20.79 -25.63
N GLY A 53 -3.84 -20.52 -24.50
CA GLY A 53 -4.51 -21.55 -23.71
C GLY A 53 -5.86 -22.00 -24.28
N ASP A 54 -6.36 -23.12 -23.76
CA ASP A 54 -7.68 -23.66 -24.10
C ASP A 54 -8.82 -22.67 -23.84
N ARG A 55 -8.71 -21.89 -22.76
CA ARG A 55 -9.71 -20.88 -22.41
C ARG A 55 -9.80 -19.81 -23.49
N LYS A 56 -8.67 -19.26 -23.93
CA LYS A 56 -8.62 -18.27 -25.02
C LYS A 56 -9.18 -18.85 -26.32
N PHE A 57 -8.73 -20.04 -26.71
CA PHE A 57 -9.24 -20.72 -27.92
C PHE A 57 -10.76 -20.93 -27.87
N ASN A 58 -11.29 -21.44 -26.74
CA ASN A 58 -12.72 -21.66 -26.55
C ASN A 58 -13.53 -20.37 -26.53
N ASN A 59 -12.95 -19.26 -26.07
CA ASN A 59 -13.61 -17.95 -26.12
C ASN A 59 -13.60 -17.34 -27.53
N LEU A 60 -12.52 -17.54 -28.31
CA LEU A 60 -12.42 -17.06 -29.69
C LEU A 60 -13.33 -17.83 -30.65
N THR A 61 -13.54 -19.12 -30.40
CA THR A 61 -14.34 -20.00 -31.27
C THR A 61 -15.79 -20.16 -30.83
N ARG A 62 -16.23 -19.38 -29.84
CA ARG A 62 -17.58 -19.50 -29.26
C ARG A 62 -18.65 -18.95 -30.22
N ALA A 63 -19.54 -19.83 -30.67
CA ALA A 63 -20.64 -19.49 -31.58
C ALA A 63 -21.94 -19.04 -30.87
N SER A 64 -22.14 -19.43 -29.60
CA SER A 64 -23.30 -19.03 -28.80
C SER A 64 -22.98 -18.95 -27.31
N VAL A 65 -23.77 -18.16 -26.57
CA VAL A 65 -23.74 -18.13 -25.10
C VAL A 65 -25.09 -18.61 -24.60
N GLY A 66 -25.15 -19.84 -24.09
CA GLY A 66 -26.35 -20.37 -23.45
C GLY A 66 -26.65 -19.67 -22.12
N ASP A 67 -27.90 -19.74 -21.67
CA ASP A 67 -28.38 -19.08 -20.45
C ASP A 67 -27.60 -19.48 -19.20
N GLU A 68 -27.21 -20.75 -19.06
CA GLU A 68 -26.41 -21.25 -17.95
C GLU A 68 -25.03 -20.62 -17.88
N LEU A 69 -24.38 -20.44 -19.03
CA LEU A 69 -23.07 -19.81 -19.09
C LEU A 69 -23.17 -18.31 -18.76
N MET A 70 -24.23 -17.65 -19.25
CA MET A 70 -24.54 -16.26 -18.91
C MET A 70 -24.82 -16.09 -17.41
N LYS A 71 -25.61 -16.98 -16.80
CA LYS A 71 -25.83 -17.01 -15.34
C LYS A 71 -24.51 -17.11 -14.59
N LYS A 72 -23.63 -18.03 -15.00
CA LYS A 72 -22.29 -18.20 -14.39
C LYS A 72 -21.42 -16.94 -14.54
N PHE A 73 -21.45 -16.27 -15.69
CA PHE A 73 -20.69 -15.02 -15.88
C PHE A 73 -21.19 -13.90 -14.97
N ILE A 74 -22.51 -13.69 -14.93
CA ILE A 74 -23.13 -12.70 -14.05
C ILE A 74 -22.82 -13.00 -12.58
N ASN A 75 -22.98 -14.26 -12.15
CA ASN A 75 -22.68 -14.65 -10.77
C ASN A 75 -21.20 -14.43 -10.43
N ARG A 76 -20.28 -14.71 -11.36
CA ARG A 76 -18.85 -14.43 -11.16
C ARG A 76 -18.55 -12.92 -11.10
N GLN A 77 -19.37 -12.07 -11.71
CA GLN A 77 -19.22 -10.62 -11.58
C GLN A 77 -19.65 -10.11 -10.21
N LEU A 78 -20.74 -10.65 -9.66
CA LEU A 78 -21.35 -10.19 -8.42
C LEU A 78 -20.76 -10.82 -7.16
N VAL A 79 -20.42 -12.11 -7.22
CA VAL A 79 -20.01 -12.92 -6.07
C VAL A 79 -18.49 -13.03 -6.02
N GLU A 80 -17.94 -12.96 -4.82
CA GLU A 80 -16.53 -13.27 -4.58
C GLU A 80 -16.31 -14.79 -4.62
N THR A 81 -15.52 -15.25 -5.59
CA THR A 81 -15.30 -16.68 -5.85
C THR A 81 -13.95 -17.19 -5.35
N SER A 82 -13.08 -16.30 -4.88
CA SER A 82 -11.74 -16.64 -4.44
C SER A 82 -11.72 -17.60 -3.24
N GLN A 83 -10.92 -18.67 -3.35
CA GLN A 83 -10.82 -19.66 -2.28
C GLN A 83 -10.23 -19.07 -0.99
N ILE A 84 -9.27 -18.15 -1.12
CA ILE A 84 -8.70 -17.47 0.05
C ILE A 84 -9.76 -16.61 0.75
N ALA A 85 -10.62 -15.91 0.00
CA ALA A 85 -11.70 -15.12 0.58
C ALA A 85 -12.72 -16.00 1.31
N LYS A 86 -13.07 -17.17 0.75
CA LYS A 86 -13.96 -18.15 1.41
C LYS A 86 -13.36 -18.70 2.70
N GLN A 87 -12.06 -19.01 2.71
CA GLN A 87 -11.39 -19.48 3.93
C GLN A 87 -11.36 -18.40 5.01
N VAL A 88 -11.07 -17.15 4.65
CA VAL A 88 -11.13 -16.02 5.59
C VAL A 88 -12.55 -15.82 6.11
N GLN A 89 -13.56 -15.90 5.24
CA GLN A 89 -14.96 -15.83 5.63
C GLN A 89 -15.31 -16.93 6.65
N GLN A 90 -14.93 -18.18 6.38
CA GLN A 90 -15.17 -19.31 7.30
C GLN A 90 -14.47 -19.12 8.64
N LEU A 91 -13.22 -18.66 8.63
CA LEU A 91 -12.45 -18.38 9.85
C LEU A 91 -13.14 -17.30 10.71
N LEU A 92 -13.57 -16.20 10.07
CA LEU A 92 -14.25 -15.11 10.76
C LEU A 92 -15.63 -15.55 11.27
N GLN A 93 -16.40 -16.30 10.48
CA GLN A 93 -17.71 -16.82 10.90
C GLN A 93 -17.58 -17.79 12.08
N ALA A 94 -16.56 -18.65 12.09
CA ALA A 94 -16.29 -19.55 13.21
C ALA A 94 -15.88 -18.78 14.48
N ARG A 95 -15.14 -17.67 14.32
CA ARG A 95 -14.72 -16.82 15.44
C ARG A 95 -15.84 -15.93 15.98
N TYR A 96 -16.75 -15.48 15.11
CA TYR A 96 -17.86 -14.59 15.41
C TYR A 96 -19.20 -15.18 14.91
N PRO A 97 -19.75 -16.20 15.58
CA PRO A 97 -20.93 -16.93 15.10
C PRO A 97 -22.18 -16.05 14.92
N GLU A 98 -22.34 -15.03 15.76
CA GLU A 98 -23.47 -14.09 15.75
C GLU A 98 -23.35 -13.00 14.66
N SER A 99 -22.21 -12.93 13.97
CA SER A 99 -21.97 -11.94 12.91
C SER A 99 -22.26 -12.54 11.54
N ASP A 100 -22.89 -11.77 10.65
CA ASP A 100 -23.01 -12.17 9.25
C ASP A 100 -21.76 -11.73 8.46
N VAL A 101 -20.89 -12.69 8.13
CA VAL A 101 -19.65 -12.42 7.39
C VAL A 101 -19.88 -12.56 5.89
N ARG A 102 -19.99 -11.44 5.18
CA ARG A 102 -20.21 -11.41 3.72
C ARG A 102 -19.02 -10.83 2.95
N PRO A 103 -18.45 -11.55 1.96
CA PRO A 103 -17.35 -11.01 1.17
C PRO A 103 -17.87 -10.02 0.11
N VAL A 104 -17.12 -8.96 -0.12
CA VAL A 104 -17.39 -7.98 -1.19
C VAL A 104 -16.27 -8.06 -2.22
N LYS A 105 -16.62 -8.16 -3.49
CA LYS A 105 -15.65 -8.24 -4.57
C LYS A 105 -14.97 -6.87 -4.77
N ALA A 106 -13.64 -6.85 -4.73
CA ALA A 106 -12.83 -5.63 -4.80
C ALA A 106 -13.12 -4.76 -6.04
N GLY A 107 -13.47 -5.39 -7.18
CA GLY A 107 -13.80 -4.67 -8.41
C GLY A 107 -15.03 -3.77 -8.30
N ILE A 108 -15.96 -4.05 -7.37
CA ILE A 108 -17.15 -3.22 -7.14
C ILE A 108 -16.75 -1.95 -6.39
N SER A 109 -15.93 -2.06 -5.34
CA SER A 109 -15.41 -0.91 -4.59
C SER A 109 -14.57 0.02 -5.49
N HIS A 110 -13.76 -0.56 -6.38
CA HIS A 110 -13.00 0.22 -7.36
C HIS A 110 -13.91 1.02 -8.31
N GLN A 111 -14.93 0.37 -8.88
CA GLN A 111 -15.88 1.05 -9.76
C GLN A 111 -16.63 2.15 -9.03
N LEU A 112 -17.08 1.91 -7.79
CA LEU A 112 -17.74 2.93 -6.99
C LEU A 112 -16.80 4.13 -6.77
N ARG A 113 -15.54 3.86 -6.46
CA ARG A 113 -14.51 4.90 -6.31
C ARG A 113 -14.37 5.77 -7.56
N GLU A 114 -14.28 5.15 -8.74
CA GLU A 114 -14.20 5.84 -10.02
C GLU A 114 -15.44 6.69 -10.30
N GLN A 115 -16.63 6.15 -10.07
CA GLN A 115 -17.89 6.88 -10.28
C GLN A 115 -18.10 8.02 -9.29
N CYS A 116 -17.49 7.95 -8.09
CA CYS A 116 -17.49 9.05 -7.13
C CYS A 116 -16.34 10.06 -7.38
N GLU A 117 -15.53 9.89 -8.42
CA GLU A 117 -14.39 10.75 -8.77
C GLU A 117 -13.35 10.84 -7.63
N LEU A 118 -13.14 9.73 -6.93
CA LEU A 118 -12.23 9.67 -5.79
C LEU A 118 -10.85 9.19 -6.23
N ALA A 119 -9.99 10.12 -6.62
CA ALA A 119 -8.61 9.85 -7.04
C ALA A 119 -7.84 8.96 -6.04
N LYS A 120 -6.91 8.16 -6.55
CA LYS A 120 -6.08 7.24 -5.77
C LYS A 120 -4.64 7.33 -6.20
N SER A 121 -3.77 7.72 -5.27
CA SER A 121 -2.34 7.46 -5.35
C SER A 121 -1.95 6.52 -4.21
N ARG A 122 -1.09 5.53 -4.52
CA ARG A 122 -0.48 4.66 -3.50
C ARG A 122 0.78 5.28 -2.91
N GLU A 123 1.36 6.27 -3.59
CA GLU A 123 2.62 6.91 -3.18
C GLU A 123 2.39 7.99 -2.12
N ILE A 124 1.19 8.58 -2.05
CA ILE A 124 0.90 9.68 -1.13
C ILE A 124 0.96 9.32 0.35
N ASN A 125 0.36 8.19 0.70
CA ASN A 125 0.23 7.67 2.06
C ASN A 125 -0.49 6.31 2.04
N ASP A 126 -0.54 5.68 3.22
CA ASP A 126 -1.24 4.42 3.44
C ASP A 126 -2.76 4.58 3.68
N PHE A 127 -3.33 5.80 3.62
CA PHE A 127 -4.78 6.01 3.88
C PHE A 127 -5.64 5.30 2.86
N HIS A 128 -5.11 5.06 1.65
CA HIS A 128 -5.82 4.36 0.60
C HIS A 128 -6.30 2.96 1.01
N HIS A 129 -5.60 2.28 1.94
CA HIS A 129 -6.04 1.00 2.50
C HIS A 129 -7.30 1.15 3.38
N ALA A 130 -7.33 2.18 4.23
CA ALA A 130 -8.50 2.50 5.06
C ALA A 130 -9.70 2.92 4.19
N HIS A 131 -9.46 3.74 3.17
CA HIS A 131 -10.47 4.16 2.21
C HIS A 131 -11.05 2.99 1.42
N ASP A 132 -10.21 2.06 0.94
CA ASP A 132 -10.68 0.86 0.22
C ASP A 132 -11.53 -0.04 1.14
N ALA A 133 -11.13 -0.21 2.40
CA ALA A 133 -11.90 -0.98 3.40
C ALA A 133 -13.25 -0.32 3.71
N TYR A 134 -13.27 1.02 3.86
CA TYR A 134 -14.50 1.79 4.04
C TYR A 134 -15.45 1.63 2.84
N LEU A 135 -14.95 1.78 1.61
CA LEU A 135 -15.76 1.57 0.40
C LEU A 135 -16.31 0.15 0.31
N ALA A 136 -15.52 -0.87 0.64
CA ALA A 136 -15.99 -2.24 0.68
C ALA A 136 -17.14 -2.42 1.70
N CYS A 137 -17.06 -1.77 2.86
CA CYS A 137 -18.14 -1.75 3.85
C CYS A 137 -19.40 -1.06 3.29
N GLN A 138 -19.27 0.10 2.64
CA GLN A 138 -20.42 0.81 2.04
C GLN A 138 -21.10 -0.01 0.93
N VAL A 139 -20.31 -0.67 0.08
CA VAL A 139 -20.82 -1.58 -0.94
C VAL A 139 -21.53 -2.77 -0.29
N GLY A 140 -20.94 -3.39 0.73
CA GLY A 140 -21.55 -4.51 1.46
C GLY A 140 -22.91 -4.13 2.07
N ARG A 141 -22.97 -2.97 2.75
CA ARG A 141 -24.20 -2.42 3.32
C ARG A 141 -25.28 -2.19 2.26
N PHE A 142 -24.89 -1.64 1.10
CA PHE A 142 -25.81 -1.45 -0.01
C PHE A 142 -26.34 -2.76 -0.60
N ILE A 143 -25.45 -3.74 -0.83
CA ILE A 143 -25.84 -5.06 -1.33
C ILE A 143 -26.81 -5.70 -0.34
N GLN A 144 -26.51 -5.68 0.96
CA GLN A 144 -27.42 -6.21 1.97
C GLN A 144 -28.78 -5.51 1.97
N TYR A 145 -28.81 -4.19 1.78
CA TYR A 145 -30.05 -3.40 1.76
C TYR A 145 -30.93 -3.68 0.53
N ARG A 146 -30.35 -3.65 -0.68
CA ARG A 146 -31.13 -3.65 -1.94
C ARG A 146 -31.03 -4.95 -2.74
N HIS A 147 -29.93 -5.67 -2.60
CA HIS A 147 -29.58 -6.83 -3.42
C HIS A 147 -29.12 -8.02 -2.55
N SER A 148 -29.76 -8.28 -1.42
CA SER A 148 -29.36 -9.34 -0.47
C SER A 148 -29.27 -10.72 -1.13
N ALA A 149 -30.12 -10.95 -2.14
CA ALA A 149 -30.09 -12.14 -2.99
C ALA A 149 -28.75 -12.39 -3.72
N VAL A 150 -27.87 -11.39 -3.83
CA VAL A 150 -26.49 -11.60 -4.30
C VAL A 150 -25.74 -12.60 -3.42
N TYR A 151 -26.02 -12.61 -2.12
CA TYR A 151 -25.36 -13.50 -1.17
C TYR A 151 -26.08 -14.84 -1.02
N ASP A 152 -27.41 -14.81 -0.88
CA ASP A 152 -28.18 -16.00 -0.51
C ASP A 152 -28.69 -16.76 -1.74
N GLU A 153 -28.99 -16.06 -2.83
CA GLU A 153 -29.65 -16.64 -4.01
C GLU A 153 -29.08 -16.09 -5.34
N PRO A 154 -27.76 -16.17 -5.59
CA PRO A 154 -27.11 -15.48 -6.71
C PRO A 154 -27.68 -15.88 -8.07
N VAL A 155 -28.22 -17.09 -8.21
CA VAL A 155 -28.88 -17.54 -9.45
C VAL A 155 -30.08 -16.66 -9.83
N LYS A 156 -30.83 -16.12 -8.85
CA LYS A 156 -31.95 -15.20 -9.09
C LYS A 156 -31.49 -13.85 -9.65
N MET A 157 -30.26 -13.43 -9.32
CA MET A 157 -29.69 -12.17 -9.82
C MET A 157 -29.45 -12.18 -11.33
N ALA A 158 -29.31 -13.35 -11.95
CA ALA A 158 -29.09 -13.44 -13.38
C ALA A 158 -30.21 -12.81 -14.21
N ALA A 159 -31.47 -12.93 -13.79
CA ALA A 159 -32.59 -12.31 -14.49
C ALA A 159 -32.57 -10.78 -14.36
N VAL A 160 -32.25 -10.28 -13.16
CA VAL A 160 -32.16 -8.85 -12.86
C VAL A 160 -31.04 -8.19 -13.65
N VAL A 161 -29.85 -8.79 -13.65
CA VAL A 161 -28.70 -8.28 -14.41
C VAL A 161 -28.93 -8.37 -15.91
N ARG A 162 -29.57 -9.43 -16.43
CA ARG A 162 -29.96 -9.49 -17.85
C ARG A 162 -30.88 -8.34 -18.24
N ARG A 163 -31.86 -8.00 -17.39
CA ARG A 163 -32.75 -6.86 -17.61
C ARG A 163 -31.98 -5.54 -17.62
N PHE A 164 -31.03 -5.37 -16.72
CA PHE A 164 -30.14 -4.21 -16.68
C PHE A 164 -29.30 -4.07 -17.95
N ILE A 165 -28.65 -5.16 -18.39
CA ILE A 165 -27.84 -5.16 -19.63
C ILE A 165 -28.70 -4.83 -20.85
N ARG A 166 -29.91 -5.39 -20.95
CA ARG A 166 -30.85 -5.05 -22.04
C ARG A 166 -31.21 -3.57 -22.01
N LYS A 167 -31.54 -3.03 -20.84
CA LYS A 167 -31.86 -1.60 -20.68
C LYS A 167 -30.69 -0.72 -21.14
N GLN A 168 -29.46 -1.03 -20.75
CA GLN A 168 -28.28 -0.29 -21.23
C GLN A 168 -28.13 -0.35 -22.76
N ALA A 169 -28.38 -1.51 -23.37
CA ALA A 169 -28.33 -1.64 -24.82
C ALA A 169 -29.47 -0.87 -25.52
N ASP A 170 -30.66 -0.82 -24.92
CA ASP A 170 -31.81 -0.04 -25.41
C ASP A 170 -31.53 1.46 -25.32
N ASP A 171 -30.99 1.92 -24.18
CA ASP A 171 -30.62 3.32 -23.95
C ASP A 171 -29.55 3.76 -24.95
N TYR A 172 -28.49 2.97 -25.17
CA TYR A 172 -27.48 3.24 -26.21
C TYR A 172 -28.09 3.32 -27.61
N ARG A 173 -29.01 2.42 -27.96
CA ARG A 173 -29.69 2.47 -29.26
C ARG A 173 -30.49 3.75 -29.44
N ARG A 174 -31.06 4.28 -28.36
CA ARG A 174 -31.89 5.50 -28.38
C ARG A 174 -31.05 6.77 -28.39
N THR A 175 -30.03 6.86 -27.54
CA THR A 175 -29.27 8.10 -27.32
C THR A 175 -27.96 8.16 -28.09
N ARG A 176 -27.47 7.01 -28.60
CA ARG A 176 -26.11 6.83 -29.14
C ARG A 176 -24.99 7.14 -28.13
N GLU A 177 -25.32 7.31 -26.85
CA GLU A 177 -24.37 7.54 -25.77
C GLU A 177 -23.96 6.22 -25.14
N MET A 178 -22.64 5.96 -25.10
CA MET A 178 -22.12 4.73 -24.52
C MET A 178 -22.61 4.55 -23.08
N PRO A 179 -23.08 3.36 -22.68
CA PRO A 179 -23.43 3.10 -21.30
C PRO A 179 -22.23 3.38 -20.40
N GLY A 180 -22.45 3.98 -19.23
CA GLY A 180 -21.40 4.17 -18.24
C GLY A 180 -20.67 2.85 -17.93
N SER A 181 -19.37 2.94 -17.63
CA SER A 181 -18.51 1.77 -17.38
C SER A 181 -18.82 1.03 -16.06
N ALA A 182 -19.73 1.57 -15.25
CA ALA A 182 -20.17 1.01 -13.99
C ALA A 182 -20.93 -0.32 -14.17
N GLY A 183 -20.55 -1.33 -13.40
CA GLY A 183 -21.28 -2.59 -13.34
C GLY A 183 -22.62 -2.45 -12.59
N PHE A 184 -23.48 -3.45 -12.74
CA PHE A 184 -24.84 -3.49 -12.19
C PHE A 184 -24.98 -2.97 -10.74
N ILE A 185 -24.12 -3.43 -9.82
CA ILE A 185 -24.19 -3.04 -8.40
C ILE A 185 -23.90 -1.55 -8.23
N VAL A 186 -22.88 -1.02 -8.91
CA VAL A 186 -22.51 0.40 -8.79
C VAL A 186 -23.55 1.29 -9.47
N SER A 187 -24.02 0.93 -10.68
CA SER A 187 -25.11 1.67 -11.31
C SER A 187 -26.37 1.67 -10.44
N SER A 188 -26.69 0.55 -9.80
CA SER A 188 -27.80 0.51 -8.86
C SER A 188 -27.52 1.34 -7.61
N PHE A 189 -26.30 1.37 -7.06
CA PHE A 189 -25.93 2.21 -5.91
C PHE A 189 -26.21 3.69 -6.18
N LEU A 190 -25.88 4.13 -7.40
CA LEU A 190 -26.05 5.51 -7.87
C LEU A 190 -27.49 5.84 -8.30
N THR A 191 -28.41 4.89 -8.23
CA THR A 191 -29.83 5.11 -8.56
C THR A 191 -30.63 5.26 -7.27
N PRO A 192 -31.32 6.39 -7.03
CA PRO A 192 -32.19 6.55 -5.87
C PRO A 192 -33.37 5.58 -5.93
N GLY A 193 -33.88 5.19 -4.77
CA GLY A 193 -35.06 4.31 -4.67
C GLY A 193 -36.40 5.06 -4.71
N PHE A 194 -36.35 6.39 -4.71
CA PHE A 194 -37.49 7.29 -4.64
C PHE A 194 -37.20 8.55 -5.47
N ASP A 195 -38.24 9.34 -5.74
CA ASP A 195 -38.12 10.66 -6.33
C ASP A 195 -37.65 11.67 -5.28
N VAL A 196 -36.49 12.28 -5.50
CA VAL A 196 -35.85 13.14 -4.50
C VAL A 196 -36.64 14.44 -4.24
N GLU A 197 -37.40 14.93 -5.23
CA GLU A 197 -38.14 16.19 -5.12
C GLU A 197 -39.53 15.99 -4.49
N THR A 198 -40.22 14.92 -4.88
CA THR A 198 -41.61 14.64 -4.46
C THR A 198 -41.70 13.68 -3.28
N GLY A 199 -40.64 12.91 -3.01
CA GLY A 199 -40.62 11.88 -1.97
C GLY A 199 -41.33 10.57 -2.36
N GLU A 200 -41.82 10.44 -3.60
CA GLU A 200 -42.51 9.23 -4.05
C GLU A 200 -41.55 8.03 -4.12
N VAL A 201 -41.85 6.98 -3.37
CA VAL A 201 -41.00 5.77 -3.30
C VAL A 201 -41.36 4.79 -4.42
N PHE A 202 -40.47 4.65 -5.41
CA PHE A 202 -40.64 3.68 -6.50
C PHE A 202 -40.08 2.29 -6.19
N ARG A 203 -39.12 2.21 -5.25
CA ARG A 203 -38.42 0.97 -4.90
C ARG A 203 -38.09 0.87 -3.43
N ASP A 204 -37.36 1.86 -2.89
CA ASP A 204 -36.86 1.85 -1.51
C ASP A 204 -36.41 3.26 -1.08
N ALA A 205 -35.97 3.42 0.17
CA ALA A 205 -35.59 4.71 0.74
C ALA A 205 -34.12 5.09 0.52
N TRP A 206 -33.41 4.43 -0.41
CA TRP A 206 -32.01 4.71 -0.66
C TRP A 206 -31.82 6.03 -1.41
N ASP A 207 -31.18 6.98 -0.75
CA ASP A 207 -30.78 8.26 -1.33
C ASP A 207 -29.35 8.16 -1.87
N ALA A 208 -29.21 7.99 -3.20
CA ALA A 208 -27.92 7.86 -3.83
C ALA A 208 -27.04 9.13 -3.67
N GLY A 209 -27.64 10.32 -3.71
CA GLY A 209 -26.92 11.59 -3.61
C GLY A 209 -26.33 11.77 -2.21
N PHE A 210 -27.17 11.58 -1.18
CA PHE A 210 -26.73 11.63 0.21
C PHE A 210 -25.60 10.64 0.51
N GLU A 211 -25.69 9.43 -0.03
CA GLU A 211 -24.71 8.37 0.15
C GLU A 211 -23.36 8.70 -0.49
N VAL A 212 -23.37 9.20 -1.72
CA VAL A 212 -22.16 9.67 -2.41
C VAL A 212 -21.52 10.83 -1.65
N ASP A 213 -22.31 11.81 -1.21
CA ASP A 213 -21.80 12.95 -0.44
C ASP A 213 -21.22 12.53 0.90
N ARG A 214 -21.85 11.56 1.59
CA ARG A 214 -21.30 10.99 2.83
C ARG A 214 -19.97 10.30 2.57
N ILE A 215 -19.85 9.51 1.49
CA ILE A 215 -18.59 8.88 1.11
C ILE A 215 -17.52 9.94 0.84
N LYS A 216 -17.82 10.97 0.04
CA LYS A 216 -16.90 12.07 -0.27
C LYS A 216 -16.41 12.76 1.01
N ARG A 217 -17.30 13.08 1.95
CA ARG A 217 -16.93 13.67 3.25
C ARG A 217 -16.00 12.77 4.07
N CYS A 218 -16.20 11.46 4.08
CA CYS A 218 -15.32 10.54 4.81
C CYS A 218 -13.90 10.49 4.21
N PHE A 219 -13.75 10.71 2.90
CA PHE A 219 -12.44 10.79 2.24
C PHE A 219 -11.68 12.08 2.57
N ASP A 220 -12.37 13.10 3.10
CA ASP A 220 -11.74 14.34 3.55
C ASP A 220 -11.20 14.25 4.99
N TYR A 221 -11.41 13.12 5.69
CA TYR A 221 -10.86 12.87 7.02
C TYR A 221 -9.34 12.71 6.99
N ARG A 222 -8.65 13.40 7.89
CA ARG A 222 -7.19 13.55 7.91
C ARG A 222 -6.50 12.70 8.99
N ASP A 223 -7.29 11.91 9.72
CA ASP A 223 -6.94 11.22 10.96
C ASP A 223 -7.15 9.70 10.86
N CYS A 224 -6.84 9.11 9.70
CA CYS A 224 -6.81 7.67 9.57
C CYS A 224 -5.74 7.06 10.50
N PHE A 225 -6.14 6.07 11.32
CA PHE A 225 -5.20 5.32 12.14
C PHE A 225 -4.36 4.39 11.26
N ILE A 226 -3.11 4.77 11.04
CA ILE A 226 -2.12 3.96 10.30
C ILE A 226 -1.09 3.43 11.30
N SER A 227 -0.99 2.11 11.39
CA SER A 227 0.00 1.42 12.22
C SER A 227 0.89 0.53 11.36
N ARG A 228 2.21 0.64 11.55
CA ARG A 228 3.18 -0.31 10.99
C ARG A 228 3.55 -1.32 12.06
N MET A 229 3.42 -2.62 11.76
CA MET A 229 3.75 -3.70 12.68
C MET A 229 5.25 -3.66 13.01
N PRO A 230 5.64 -3.53 14.29
CA PRO A 230 7.03 -3.70 14.69
C PRO A 230 7.50 -5.13 14.41
N GLU A 231 8.67 -5.27 13.82
CA GLU A 231 9.17 -6.52 13.27
C GLU A 231 10.47 -6.96 13.96
N GLU A 232 10.50 -8.23 14.37
CA GLU A 232 11.74 -8.93 14.67
C GLU A 232 12.26 -9.59 13.39
N THR A 233 13.33 -9.02 12.82
CA THR A 233 13.89 -9.47 11.54
C THR A 233 14.38 -10.92 11.65
N ARG A 234 14.01 -11.75 10.68
CA ARG A 234 14.49 -13.14 10.53
C ARG A 234 15.05 -13.34 9.12
N GLY A 235 15.73 -14.46 8.91
CA GLY A 235 16.27 -14.84 7.60
C GLY A 235 17.80 -14.71 7.55
N ALA A 236 18.32 -14.07 6.51
CA ALA A 236 19.75 -13.98 6.27
C ALA A 236 20.49 -13.24 7.39
N PHE A 237 21.72 -13.66 7.68
CA PHE A 237 22.57 -13.02 8.69
C PHE A 237 23.31 -11.79 8.14
N TRP A 238 23.63 -11.80 6.84
CA TRP A 238 24.42 -10.78 6.14
C TRP A 238 24.28 -10.96 4.62
N ASP A 239 24.82 -10.02 3.84
CA ASP A 239 24.90 -10.15 2.38
C ASP A 239 25.85 -11.28 2.00
N ALA A 240 25.44 -12.15 1.07
CA ALA A 240 26.16 -13.38 0.71
C ALA A 240 27.50 -13.15 -0.01
N THR A 241 27.72 -11.93 -0.53
CA THR A 241 28.97 -11.56 -1.22
C THR A 241 30.15 -11.56 -0.26
N ILE A 242 31.19 -12.32 -0.61
CA ILE A 242 32.46 -12.35 0.12
C ILE A 242 33.38 -11.26 -0.45
N TYR A 243 33.85 -10.37 0.42
CA TYR A 243 34.80 -9.32 0.06
C TYR A 243 36.23 -9.76 0.34
N SER A 244 37.09 -9.67 -0.68
CA SER A 244 38.52 -9.95 -0.55
C SER A 244 39.21 -8.88 0.31
N PRO A 245 40.21 -9.26 1.13
CA PRO A 245 41.01 -8.29 1.88
C PRO A 245 41.79 -7.29 1.01
N ARG A 246 42.00 -7.64 -0.26
CA ARG A 246 42.69 -6.77 -1.24
C ARG A 246 41.79 -5.67 -1.79
N MET A 247 40.49 -5.72 -1.52
CA MET A 247 39.54 -4.72 -2.01
C MET A 247 39.56 -3.49 -1.10
N ALA A 248 40.03 -2.36 -1.64
CA ALA A 248 40.08 -1.10 -0.91
C ALA A 248 38.66 -0.62 -0.53
N GLY A 249 38.56 0.01 0.65
CA GLY A 249 37.35 0.72 1.09
C GLY A 249 36.23 -0.14 1.68
N LYS A 250 36.47 -1.42 1.99
CA LYS A 250 35.49 -2.30 2.66
C LYS A 250 35.88 -2.58 4.10
N THR A 251 34.91 -2.48 5.00
CA THR A 251 35.07 -2.84 6.41
C THR A 251 35.02 -4.36 6.57
N LEU A 252 36.12 -4.98 6.98
CA LEU A 252 36.27 -6.43 7.09
C LEU A 252 36.15 -6.85 8.56
N ASN A 253 34.91 -6.96 9.04
CA ASN A 253 34.62 -7.26 10.46
C ASN A 253 33.80 -8.54 10.66
N LEU A 254 33.29 -9.15 9.58
CA LEU A 254 32.43 -10.32 9.64
C LEU A 254 33.18 -11.55 9.09
N PRO A 255 33.77 -12.38 9.97
CA PRO A 255 34.61 -13.50 9.55
C PRO A 255 33.82 -14.57 8.81
N LEU A 256 34.46 -15.23 7.84
CA LEU A 256 33.85 -16.33 7.08
C LEU A 256 33.57 -17.56 7.95
N LYS A 257 34.42 -17.80 8.95
CA LYS A 257 34.27 -18.84 9.98
C LYS A 257 34.90 -18.37 11.28
N LYS A 258 34.49 -18.98 12.40
CA LYS A 258 35.10 -18.74 13.72
C LYS A 258 36.62 -18.97 13.64
N GLY A 259 37.40 -17.99 14.10
CA GLY A 259 38.87 -18.04 14.10
C GLY A 259 39.55 -17.66 12.77
N LEU A 260 38.80 -17.42 11.68
CA LEU A 260 39.37 -16.89 10.45
C LEU A 260 39.38 -15.36 10.51
N ASP A 261 40.59 -14.79 10.50
CA ASP A 261 40.80 -13.34 10.45
C ASP A 261 40.24 -12.74 9.15
N PRO A 262 39.24 -11.83 9.22
CA PRO A 262 38.66 -11.20 8.05
C PRO A 262 39.69 -10.44 7.19
N GLN A 263 40.76 -9.94 7.80
CA GLN A 263 41.84 -9.21 7.10
C GLN A 263 42.74 -10.14 6.26
N LYS A 264 42.64 -11.46 6.45
CA LYS A 264 43.42 -12.46 5.69
C LYS A 264 42.56 -13.25 4.71
N TYR A 265 41.35 -13.61 5.14
CA TYR A 265 40.48 -14.54 4.40
C TYR A 265 39.26 -13.86 3.75
N GLY A 266 39.05 -12.59 4.03
CA GLY A 266 37.91 -11.82 3.55
C GLY A 266 36.76 -11.81 4.54
N SER A 267 35.74 -11.03 4.22
CA SER A 267 34.63 -10.72 5.11
C SER A 267 33.31 -10.73 4.36
N TYR A 268 32.24 -11.09 5.07
CA TYR A 268 30.89 -10.69 4.67
C TYR A 268 30.66 -9.21 4.95
N SER A 269 29.53 -8.68 4.49
CA SER A 269 29.13 -7.29 4.76
C SER A 269 27.64 -7.19 5.13
N ARG A 270 27.25 -6.02 5.67
CA ARG A 270 25.86 -5.71 6.06
C ARG A 270 25.25 -6.77 6.99
N GLU A 271 25.78 -6.89 8.20
CA GLU A 271 25.16 -7.72 9.25
C GLU A 271 23.70 -7.28 9.47
N GLN A 272 22.79 -8.25 9.47
CA GLN A 272 21.37 -8.05 9.71
C GLN A 272 21.08 -8.18 11.20
N PHE A 273 20.23 -7.29 11.72
CA PHE A 273 19.84 -7.25 13.13
C PHE A 273 18.39 -7.72 13.29
N ALA A 274 18.17 -8.68 14.20
CA ALA A 274 16.83 -9.17 14.53
C ALA A 274 16.01 -8.10 15.26
N TYR A 275 16.61 -7.50 16.28
CA TYR A 275 16.03 -6.40 17.05
C TYR A 275 17.15 -5.59 17.72
N PHE A 276 16.79 -4.54 18.43
CA PHE A 276 17.68 -3.74 19.27
C PHE A 276 17.22 -3.80 20.72
N PHE A 277 18.06 -3.39 21.66
CA PHE A 277 17.73 -3.31 23.08
C PHE A 277 18.46 -2.15 23.75
N VAL A 278 18.02 -1.81 24.96
CA VAL A 278 18.61 -0.72 25.76
C VAL A 278 19.15 -1.30 27.06
N TYR A 279 20.42 -1.03 27.36
CA TYR A 279 21.04 -1.33 28.64
C TYR A 279 21.64 -0.09 29.29
N GLU A 280 21.78 -0.15 30.60
CA GLU A 280 22.41 0.86 31.43
C GLU A 280 23.85 0.43 31.76
N ALA A 281 24.78 1.37 31.73
CA ALA A 281 26.18 1.15 32.05
C ALA A 281 26.84 2.39 32.66
N ILE A 282 28.03 2.23 33.24
CA ILE A 282 28.84 3.30 33.82
C ILE A 282 30.08 3.52 32.96
N LYS A 283 30.39 4.80 32.68
CA LYS A 283 31.68 5.24 32.15
C LYS A 283 32.67 5.38 33.31
N PRO A 284 33.61 4.45 33.52
CA PRO A 284 34.43 4.41 34.73
C PRO A 284 35.28 5.67 34.89
N LYS A 285 35.84 6.20 33.78
CA LYS A 285 36.67 7.43 33.80
C LYS A 285 35.92 8.70 34.21
N LYS A 286 34.58 8.72 34.12
CA LYS A 286 33.75 9.90 34.40
C LYS A 286 32.75 9.67 35.53
N SER A 287 32.72 8.46 36.11
CA SER A 287 31.68 7.99 37.03
C SER A 287 30.27 8.35 36.58
N GLN A 288 30.01 8.26 35.27
CA GLN A 288 28.78 8.74 34.64
C GLN A 288 27.95 7.55 34.16
N ARG A 289 26.69 7.46 34.60
CA ARG A 289 25.70 6.50 34.08
C ARG A 289 25.30 6.89 32.66
N VAL A 290 25.12 5.90 31.79
CA VAL A 290 24.72 6.04 30.40
C VAL A 290 23.75 4.94 29.99
N LEU A 291 22.90 5.24 29.01
CA LEU A 291 22.07 4.26 28.31
C LEU A 291 22.69 3.97 26.95
N GLU A 292 22.87 2.69 26.64
CA GLU A 292 23.38 2.21 25.36
C GLU A 292 22.30 1.51 24.55
N PHE A 293 22.21 1.87 23.27
CA PHE A 293 21.33 1.25 22.29
C PHE A 293 22.12 0.24 21.47
N ALA A 294 21.85 -1.04 21.69
CA ALA A 294 22.63 -2.13 21.10
C ALA A 294 21.80 -3.01 20.16
N PRO A 295 22.40 -3.47 19.05
CA PRO A 295 21.76 -4.43 18.16
C PRO A 295 21.88 -5.86 18.70
N VAL A 296 20.92 -6.70 18.33
CA VAL A 296 21.02 -8.16 18.40
C VAL A 296 21.09 -8.70 16.96
N PRO A 297 22.25 -9.17 16.48
CA PRO A 297 22.36 -9.82 15.18
C PRO A 297 21.45 -11.04 15.03
N VAL A 298 20.92 -11.27 13.82
CA VAL A 298 20.02 -12.41 13.55
C VAL A 298 20.69 -13.75 13.92
N ARG A 299 22.00 -13.87 13.70
CA ARG A 299 22.80 -15.08 14.00
C ARG A 299 22.85 -15.47 15.48
N VAL A 300 22.64 -14.52 16.42
CA VAL A 300 22.65 -14.80 17.86
C VAL A 300 21.26 -14.74 18.49
N ALA A 301 20.26 -14.20 17.79
CA ALA A 301 18.93 -13.95 18.34
C ALA A 301 18.25 -15.21 18.93
N SER A 302 18.36 -16.37 18.25
CA SER A 302 17.78 -17.62 18.74
C SER A 302 18.42 -18.11 20.03
N ALA A 303 19.75 -17.94 20.19
CA ALA A 303 20.47 -18.38 21.38
C ALA A 303 20.12 -17.50 22.59
N LEU A 304 19.92 -16.20 22.37
CA LEU A 304 19.51 -15.26 23.41
C LEU A 304 18.05 -15.42 23.84
N ALA A 305 17.19 -16.02 23.00
CA ALA A 305 15.78 -16.24 23.32
C ALA A 305 15.55 -17.43 24.26
N SER A 306 16.46 -18.40 24.27
CA SER A 306 16.36 -19.64 25.05
C SER A 306 16.73 -19.50 26.53
N ASP A 307 17.41 -18.41 26.91
CA ASP A 307 17.86 -18.18 28.29
C ASP A 307 17.54 -16.73 28.71
N PRO A 308 16.75 -16.53 29.79
CA PRO A 308 16.46 -15.21 30.34
C PRO A 308 17.70 -14.37 30.68
N GLN A 309 18.82 -14.99 31.07
CA GLN A 309 20.04 -14.28 31.48
C GLN A 309 20.99 -13.96 30.31
N ALA A 310 20.88 -14.70 29.21
CA ALA A 310 21.81 -14.57 28.08
C ALA A 310 21.86 -13.16 27.46
N LEU A 311 20.75 -12.41 27.48
CA LEU A 311 20.77 -11.02 27.00
C LEU A 311 21.59 -10.10 27.90
N ASP A 312 21.57 -10.32 29.21
CA ASP A 312 22.32 -9.53 30.19
C ASP A 312 23.82 -9.85 30.10
N ASP A 313 24.19 -11.12 29.88
CA ASP A 313 25.57 -11.51 29.63
C ASP A 313 26.09 -10.95 28.29
N TYR A 314 25.27 -11.01 27.24
CA TYR A 314 25.57 -10.38 25.96
C TYR A 314 25.74 -8.85 26.09
N ALA A 315 24.91 -8.20 26.90
CA ALA A 315 25.03 -6.78 27.20
C ALA A 315 26.33 -6.47 27.97
N ARG A 316 26.75 -7.34 28.89
CA ARG A 316 28.01 -7.22 29.63
C ARG A 316 29.22 -7.28 28.69
N GLU A 317 29.24 -8.25 27.75
CA GLU A 317 30.29 -8.35 26.73
C GLU A 317 30.35 -7.09 25.84
N LEU A 318 29.19 -6.57 25.42
CA LEU A 318 29.12 -5.33 24.63
C LEU A 318 29.60 -4.11 25.41
N ALA A 319 29.27 -4.01 26.70
CA ALA A 319 29.70 -2.93 27.56
C ALA A 319 31.22 -2.97 27.77
N GLU A 320 31.78 -4.15 28.08
CA GLU A 320 33.22 -4.35 28.26
C GLU A 320 34.00 -3.98 27.00
N ALA A 321 33.55 -4.45 25.83
CA ALA A 321 34.15 -4.10 24.55
C ALA A 321 34.10 -2.58 24.23
N ALA A 322 33.14 -1.86 24.83
CA ALA A 322 33.03 -0.40 24.73
C ALA A 322 33.78 0.35 25.86
N GLY A 323 34.44 -0.36 26.78
CA GLY A 323 35.12 0.22 27.94
C GLY A 323 34.14 0.77 29.00
N LEU A 324 32.96 0.16 29.11
CA LEU A 324 31.89 0.50 30.05
C LEU A 324 31.70 -0.64 31.07
N VAL A 325 31.12 -0.31 32.22
CA VAL A 325 30.70 -1.29 33.23
C VAL A 325 29.19 -1.48 33.13
N PHE A 326 28.74 -2.67 32.75
CA PHE A 326 27.32 -3.01 32.66
C PHE A 326 26.63 -2.98 34.03
N GLU A 327 25.43 -2.40 34.09
CA GLU A 327 24.59 -2.38 35.29
C GLU A 327 23.36 -3.29 35.14
N ARG A 328 22.52 -3.01 34.13
CA ARG A 328 21.27 -3.76 33.90
C ARG A 328 20.69 -3.50 32.52
N VAL A 329 19.90 -4.44 31.99
CA VAL A 329 19.05 -4.18 30.82
C VAL A 329 17.84 -3.32 31.23
N ARG A 330 17.57 -2.24 30.49
CA ARG A 330 16.42 -1.33 30.74
C ARG A 330 15.24 -1.61 29.82
N ARG A 331 15.50 -2.05 28.58
CA ARG A 331 14.46 -2.49 27.64
C ARG A 331 14.98 -3.63 26.79
N ARG A 332 14.39 -4.82 26.96
CA ARG A 332 14.89 -6.07 26.35
C ARG A 332 14.69 -6.13 24.84
N LYS A 333 13.63 -5.51 24.31
CA LYS A 333 13.34 -5.50 22.87
C LYS A 333 12.86 -4.13 22.37
N VAL A 334 13.47 -3.71 21.28
CA VAL A 334 13.14 -2.57 20.43
C VAL A 334 13.18 -3.09 19.00
N TYR A 335 12.02 -3.30 18.42
CA TYR A 335 11.89 -3.91 17.10
C TYR A 335 12.20 -2.91 15.97
N LYS A 336 12.43 -3.44 14.77
CA LYS A 336 12.39 -2.61 13.56
C LYS A 336 10.97 -2.05 13.41
N TYR A 337 10.86 -0.82 12.93
CA TYR A 337 9.63 -0.04 12.87
C TYR A 337 8.98 0.27 14.23
N GLN A 338 9.69 0.09 15.35
CA GLN A 338 9.29 0.70 16.61
C GLN A 338 9.18 2.21 16.42
N GLN A 339 8.08 2.80 16.90
CA GLN A 339 7.90 4.24 16.90
C GLN A 339 8.57 4.89 18.11
N ILE A 340 9.17 6.04 17.87
CA ILE A 340 9.73 6.92 18.91
C ILE A 340 9.31 8.37 18.67
N LEU A 341 9.30 9.15 19.73
CA LEU A 341 9.27 10.62 19.69
C LEU A 341 10.65 11.15 20.06
N VAL A 342 11.17 12.05 19.23
CA VAL A 342 12.44 12.76 19.47
C VAL A 342 12.20 14.24 19.16
N GLY A 343 12.09 15.05 20.22
CA GLY A 343 11.50 16.39 20.11
C GLY A 343 10.09 16.30 19.51
N ASP A 344 9.82 17.12 18.49
CA ASP A 344 8.51 17.17 17.82
C ASP A 344 8.36 16.13 16.70
N SER A 345 9.38 15.31 16.45
CA SER A 345 9.38 14.32 15.36
C SER A 345 8.98 12.94 15.86
N ARG A 346 7.96 12.35 15.23
CA ARG A 346 7.61 10.94 15.38
C ARG A 346 8.29 10.12 14.29
N LEU A 347 9.03 9.10 14.67
CA LEU A 347 9.95 8.39 13.79
C LEU A 347 9.84 6.88 13.95
N TYR A 348 10.07 6.13 12.87
CA TYR A 348 10.28 4.69 12.87
C TYR A 348 11.77 4.38 13.00
N ILE A 349 12.14 3.47 13.89
CA ILE A 349 13.51 2.92 13.93
C ILE A 349 13.67 1.94 12.78
N THR A 350 14.61 2.16 11.86
CA THR A 350 14.86 1.27 10.72
C THR A 350 16.22 0.60 10.75
N GLY A 351 17.14 1.08 11.59
CA GLY A 351 18.48 0.52 11.75
C GLY A 351 19.18 1.01 13.01
N LYS A 352 20.47 0.66 13.16
CA LYS A 352 21.28 0.97 14.35
C LYS A 352 21.39 2.48 14.64
N LYS A 353 21.34 3.30 13.59
CA LYS A 353 21.33 4.78 13.67
C LYS A 353 20.23 5.38 12.80
N GLU A 354 19.54 4.56 12.01
CA GLU A 354 18.66 5.02 10.94
C GLU A 354 17.22 5.10 11.44
N VAL A 355 16.57 6.18 11.03
CA VAL A 355 15.17 6.43 11.31
C VAL A 355 14.45 6.95 10.07
N ARG A 356 13.14 6.75 10.02
CA ARG A 356 12.27 7.34 8.98
C ARG A 356 11.12 8.10 9.60
N ASN A 357 10.51 8.98 8.82
CA ASN A 357 9.28 9.64 9.23
C ASN A 357 8.20 8.60 9.57
N ALA A 358 7.45 8.83 10.64
CA ALA A 358 6.36 7.94 11.05
C ALA A 358 4.98 8.61 11.06
N ARG A 359 4.87 9.85 10.59
CA ARG A 359 3.59 10.53 10.37
C ARG A 359 3.22 10.54 8.90
N GLN A 360 2.05 10.02 8.57
CA GLN A 360 1.49 10.11 7.23
C GLN A 360 1.00 11.54 6.95
N PHE A 361 1.18 12.02 5.73
CA PHE A 361 0.62 13.29 5.29
C PHE A 361 -0.78 13.08 4.76
N ALA A 362 -1.76 13.82 5.27
CA ALA A 362 -3.11 13.85 4.70
C ALA A 362 -3.15 14.87 3.56
N PHE A 363 -3.63 14.44 2.39
CA PHE A 363 -3.80 15.28 1.21
C PHE A 363 -5.29 15.55 0.96
N SER A 364 -5.63 16.73 0.43
CA SER A 364 -6.98 16.99 -0.06
C SER A 364 -7.29 16.14 -1.29
N ARG A 365 -8.57 16.12 -1.70
CA ARG A 365 -8.98 15.46 -2.94
C ARG A 365 -8.28 16.07 -4.16
N ASP A 366 -8.24 17.40 -4.25
CA ASP A 366 -7.58 18.12 -5.35
C ASP A 366 -6.07 17.83 -5.40
N GLU A 367 -5.40 17.78 -4.25
CA GLU A 367 -3.99 17.40 -4.16
C GLU A 367 -3.77 15.95 -4.59
N THR A 368 -4.65 15.04 -4.16
CA THR A 368 -4.59 13.62 -4.53
C THR A 368 -4.81 13.43 -6.03
N GLU A 369 -5.74 14.18 -6.62
CA GLU A 369 -5.99 14.18 -8.05
C GLU A 369 -4.80 14.74 -8.83
N LEU A 370 -4.26 15.88 -8.43
CA LEU A 370 -3.05 16.46 -9.03
C LEU A 370 -1.88 15.49 -8.98
N ILE A 371 -1.61 14.85 -7.83
CA ILE A 371 -0.55 13.85 -7.71
C ILE A 371 -0.81 12.66 -8.63
N SER A 372 -2.07 12.21 -8.75
CA SER A 372 -2.43 11.13 -9.67
C SER A 372 -2.21 11.52 -11.14
N ARG A 373 -2.48 12.77 -11.52
CA ARG A 373 -2.17 13.29 -12.87
C ARG A 373 -0.67 13.32 -13.12
N ILE A 374 0.13 13.77 -12.13
CA ILE A 374 1.59 13.77 -12.20
C ILE A 374 2.13 12.35 -12.40
N GLU A 375 1.64 11.36 -11.63
CA GLU A 375 2.04 9.95 -11.74
C GLU A 375 1.77 9.37 -13.13
N LYS A 376 0.66 9.77 -13.77
CA LYS A 376 0.26 9.29 -15.10
C LYS A 376 0.94 10.06 -16.24
N GLY A 377 1.69 11.11 -15.95
CA GLY A 377 2.28 11.99 -16.95
C GLY A 377 1.25 12.86 -17.68
N GLU A 378 0.10 13.12 -17.07
CA GLU A 378 -0.95 13.99 -17.62
C GLU A 378 -0.56 15.47 -17.52
N SER A 379 -1.26 16.35 -18.24
CA SER A 379 -0.97 17.79 -18.22
C SER A 379 -1.27 18.39 -16.84
N CYS A 380 -0.35 19.21 -16.35
CA CYS A 380 -0.45 19.95 -15.09
C CYS A 380 0.01 21.38 -15.34
N GLU A 381 -0.67 22.35 -14.77
CA GLU A 381 -0.27 23.75 -14.88
C GLU A 381 0.89 24.07 -13.92
N PRO A 382 1.84 24.96 -14.29
CA PRO A 382 2.95 25.33 -13.42
C PRO A 382 2.51 25.82 -12.02
N ASP A 383 1.41 26.58 -11.97
CA ASP A 383 0.85 27.09 -10.71
C ASP A 383 0.28 25.97 -9.82
N GLU A 384 -0.24 24.89 -10.42
CA GLU A 384 -0.70 23.71 -9.67
C GLU A 384 0.50 23.02 -8.99
N LEU A 385 1.60 22.84 -9.73
CA LEU A 385 2.81 22.21 -9.21
C LEU A 385 3.44 23.04 -8.08
N LEU A 386 3.49 24.37 -8.25
CA LEU A 386 3.98 25.30 -7.23
C LEU A 386 3.08 25.32 -5.99
N GLY A 387 1.75 25.31 -6.19
CA GLY A 387 0.77 25.21 -5.11
C GLY A 387 0.94 23.91 -4.31
N LEU A 388 1.17 22.79 -4.98
CA LEU A 388 1.43 21.51 -4.32
C LEU A 388 2.75 21.53 -3.53
N LEU A 389 3.81 22.15 -4.06
CA LEU A 389 5.07 22.31 -3.31
C LEU A 389 4.85 23.09 -2.02
N ARG A 390 4.14 24.23 -2.08
CA ARG A 390 3.84 25.05 -0.88
C ARG A 390 3.05 24.27 0.15
N SER A 391 2.05 23.52 -0.30
CA SER A 391 1.29 22.64 0.58
C SER A 391 2.14 21.53 1.21
N LEU A 392 3.08 20.95 0.44
CA LEU A 392 4.06 20.01 0.98
C LEU A 392 4.96 20.68 2.02
N GLN A 393 5.47 21.89 1.78
CA GLN A 393 6.31 22.62 2.74
C GLN A 393 5.61 22.80 4.09
N ASP A 394 4.34 23.19 4.09
CA ASP A 394 3.52 23.30 5.31
C ASP A 394 3.38 21.95 6.03
N LYS A 395 3.09 20.89 5.26
CA LYS A 395 2.97 19.52 5.82
C LYS A 395 4.30 19.03 6.39
N TYR A 396 5.43 19.30 5.73
CA TYR A 396 6.76 18.97 6.21
C TYR A 396 7.10 19.69 7.51
N ALA A 397 6.84 21.00 7.58
CA ALA A 397 7.06 21.78 8.78
C ALA A 397 6.24 21.24 9.97
N ARG A 398 4.98 20.85 9.73
CA ARG A 398 4.06 20.42 10.78
C ARG A 398 4.20 18.95 11.20
N TYR A 399 4.43 18.06 10.26
CA TYR A 399 4.34 16.61 10.48
C TYR A 399 5.67 15.87 10.35
N ALA A 400 6.68 16.47 9.73
CA ALA A 400 8.01 15.87 9.60
C ALA A 400 9.15 16.89 9.80
N PRO A 401 9.18 17.66 10.91
CA PRO A 401 10.07 18.81 11.06
C PRO A 401 11.57 18.47 10.97
N ARG A 402 12.00 17.32 11.49
CA ARG A 402 13.39 16.86 11.36
C ARG A 402 13.77 16.57 9.90
N LEU A 403 12.86 15.96 9.14
CA LEU A 403 13.08 15.67 7.73
C LEU A 403 13.05 16.95 6.89
N ASN A 404 12.12 17.87 7.22
CA ASN A 404 12.04 19.21 6.63
C ASN A 404 13.37 19.95 6.74
N GLN A 405 13.93 20.03 7.95
CA GLN A 405 15.19 20.71 8.22
C GLN A 405 16.36 20.04 7.50
N GLN A 406 16.43 18.70 7.51
CA GLN A 406 17.51 17.98 6.85
C GLN A 406 17.55 18.20 5.33
N MET A 407 16.38 18.30 4.70
CA MET A 407 16.28 18.47 3.25
C MET A 407 16.16 19.94 2.82
N GLN A 408 15.97 20.87 3.76
CA GLN A 408 15.72 22.30 3.49
C GLN A 408 14.47 22.53 2.61
N VAL A 409 13.39 21.77 2.80
CA VAL A 409 12.20 21.81 1.93
C VAL A 409 11.59 23.22 1.87
N ALA A 410 11.62 23.95 2.99
CA ALA A 410 11.13 25.33 3.07
C ALA A 410 11.85 26.31 2.11
N GLU A 411 13.08 26.02 1.69
CA GLU A 411 13.91 26.93 0.88
C GLU A 411 13.86 26.58 -0.63
N MET A 412 13.17 25.51 -1.02
CA MET A 412 13.23 24.97 -2.39
C MET A 412 12.46 25.78 -3.44
N GLU A 413 11.53 26.65 -3.05
CA GLU A 413 10.57 27.27 -3.99
C GLU A 413 11.26 27.98 -5.15
N GLY A 414 12.30 28.78 -4.86
CA GLY A 414 13.01 29.55 -5.89
C GLY A 414 13.81 28.69 -6.87
N ALA A 415 14.36 27.55 -6.44
CA ALA A 415 15.04 26.61 -7.31
C ALA A 415 14.05 25.75 -8.10
N PHE A 416 12.95 25.34 -7.45
CA PHE A 416 11.87 24.57 -8.04
C PHE A 416 11.21 25.33 -9.20
N ALA A 417 10.90 26.61 -9.03
CA ALA A 417 10.30 27.43 -10.08
C ALA A 417 11.17 27.58 -11.34
N LYS A 418 12.49 27.34 -11.23
CA LYS A 418 13.44 27.39 -12.36
C LYS A 418 13.69 26.03 -13.01
N ALA A 419 13.30 24.94 -12.34
CA ALA A 419 13.47 23.58 -12.86
C ALA A 419 12.48 23.31 -14.01
N SER A 420 12.81 22.35 -14.87
CA SER A 420 11.89 21.89 -15.92
C SER A 420 10.65 21.22 -15.33
N ASP A 421 9.55 21.19 -16.09
CA ASP A 421 8.31 20.51 -15.69
C ASP A 421 8.55 19.04 -15.26
N ALA A 422 9.38 18.31 -16.01
CA ALA A 422 9.73 16.93 -15.65
C ALA A 422 10.48 16.84 -14.30
N GLU A 423 11.40 17.76 -14.03
CA GLU A 423 12.14 17.81 -12.76
C GLU A 423 11.22 18.22 -11.59
N GLN A 424 10.34 19.20 -11.80
CA GLN A 424 9.34 19.62 -10.81
C GLN A 424 8.46 18.44 -10.39
N ARG A 425 7.90 17.72 -11.37
CA ARG A 425 7.10 16.51 -11.14
C ARG A 425 7.88 15.45 -10.38
N HIS A 426 9.13 15.19 -10.77
CA HIS A 426 9.97 14.21 -10.11
C HIS A 426 10.24 14.58 -8.63
N VAL A 427 10.53 15.85 -8.36
CA VAL A 427 10.76 16.35 -7.00
C VAL A 427 9.50 16.21 -6.15
N LEU A 428 8.33 16.58 -6.66
CA LEU A 428 7.06 16.45 -5.94
C LEU A 428 6.76 14.99 -5.56
N LEU A 429 6.86 14.06 -6.52
CA LEU A 429 6.66 12.63 -6.24
C LEU A 429 7.70 12.07 -5.26
N SER A 430 8.95 12.52 -5.37
CA SER A 430 10.02 12.09 -4.47
C SER A 430 9.80 12.57 -3.03
N LEU A 431 9.41 13.83 -2.86
CA LEU A 431 9.04 14.40 -1.56
C LEU A 431 7.87 13.62 -0.94
N VAL A 432 6.81 13.39 -1.72
CA VAL A 432 5.67 12.58 -1.28
C VAL A 432 6.11 11.18 -0.80
N SER A 433 6.92 10.48 -1.60
CA SER A 433 7.37 9.11 -1.32
C SER A 433 8.26 9.01 -0.06
N ILE A 434 9.17 9.96 0.14
CA ILE A 434 10.03 9.96 1.34
C ILE A 434 9.26 10.36 2.60
N ALA A 435 8.28 11.27 2.49
CA ALA A 435 7.41 11.63 3.60
C ALA A 435 6.59 10.43 4.07
N ALA A 436 6.07 9.61 3.16
CA ALA A 436 5.37 8.36 3.47
C ALA A 436 6.30 7.22 3.95
N ALA A 437 7.63 7.46 4.01
CA ALA A 437 8.66 6.50 4.38
C ALA A 437 8.77 5.27 3.45
N HIS A 438 8.30 5.39 2.20
CA HIS A 438 8.46 4.36 1.16
C HIS A 438 9.93 4.24 0.77
N THR A 439 10.60 5.38 0.60
CA THR A 439 12.03 5.48 0.32
C THR A 439 12.82 5.98 1.54
N ASN A 440 14.14 5.80 1.52
CA ASN A 440 15.04 6.32 2.56
C ASN A 440 15.80 7.58 2.14
N MET A 441 15.92 7.77 0.83
CA MET A 441 16.71 8.82 0.22
C MET A 441 16.05 9.21 -1.10
N ILE A 442 16.21 10.47 -1.47
CA ILE A 442 15.74 11.03 -2.74
C ILE A 442 16.79 11.94 -3.36
N ASP A 443 16.68 12.15 -4.68
CA ASP A 443 17.52 13.07 -5.42
C ASP A 443 16.83 14.43 -5.51
N LEU A 444 17.46 15.46 -4.95
CA LEU A 444 16.98 16.84 -4.99
C LEU A 444 17.96 17.76 -5.74
N SER A 445 18.89 17.19 -6.52
CA SER A 445 19.93 17.96 -7.22
C SER A 445 19.36 18.97 -8.22
N SER A 446 18.22 18.66 -8.85
CA SER A 446 17.51 19.59 -9.75
C SER A 446 16.98 20.85 -9.06
N VAL A 447 16.86 20.83 -7.72
CA VAL A 447 16.41 21.97 -6.91
C VAL A 447 17.47 22.41 -5.91
N SER A 448 18.74 22.29 -6.30
CA SER A 448 19.92 22.70 -5.49
C SER A 448 20.10 21.94 -4.17
N GLY A 449 19.41 20.80 -4.02
CA GLY A 449 19.55 19.90 -2.89
C GLY A 449 20.58 18.79 -3.12
N SER A 450 20.67 17.88 -2.15
CA SER A 450 21.54 16.70 -2.22
C SER A 450 20.95 15.60 -3.11
N LYS A 451 21.81 14.87 -3.81
CA LYS A 451 21.47 13.64 -4.54
C LYS A 451 21.02 12.49 -3.64
N TYR A 452 21.38 12.54 -2.36
CA TYR A 452 21.11 11.50 -1.36
C TYR A 452 20.40 12.11 -0.13
N ALA A 453 19.45 13.01 -0.36
CA ALA A 453 18.75 13.73 0.69
C ALA A 453 17.82 12.81 1.50
N GLY A 454 17.62 13.11 2.79
CA GLY A 454 16.60 12.50 3.64
C GLY A 454 17.01 11.27 4.48
N CYS A 455 18.26 10.79 4.35
CA CYS A 455 18.82 9.75 5.22
C CYS A 455 18.94 10.24 6.68
N MET A 456 17.86 10.18 7.46
CA MET A 456 17.85 10.64 8.85
C MET A 456 18.61 9.67 9.76
N ASN A 457 19.55 10.22 10.53
CA ASN A 457 20.32 9.49 11.53
C ASN A 457 20.09 10.05 12.94
N ILE A 458 20.15 9.16 13.94
CA ILE A 458 20.05 9.44 15.37
C ILE A 458 21.18 8.74 16.13
N SER A 459 21.78 9.45 17.08
CA SER A 459 22.68 8.87 18.07
C SER A 459 21.88 8.35 19.27
N PHE A 460 21.26 7.17 19.13
CA PHE A 460 20.32 6.64 20.12
C PHE A 460 20.84 6.64 21.56
N SER A 461 22.05 6.13 21.83
CA SER A 461 22.63 6.12 23.19
C SER A 461 22.73 7.53 23.79
N LYS A 462 23.11 8.53 22.99
CA LYS A 462 23.20 9.94 23.43
C LYS A 462 21.83 10.52 23.72
N GLU A 463 20.86 10.30 22.84
CA GLU A 463 19.50 10.81 22.99
C GLU A 463 18.76 10.14 24.15
N LEU A 464 18.93 8.83 24.34
CA LEU A 464 18.41 8.06 25.49
C LEU A 464 19.01 8.57 26.80
N SER A 465 20.34 8.70 26.88
CA SER A 465 21.01 9.19 28.10
C SER A 465 20.61 10.61 28.47
N ALA A 466 20.15 11.41 27.50
CA ALA A 466 19.62 12.76 27.72
C ALA A 466 18.11 12.79 28.03
N GLY A 467 17.43 11.64 28.07
CA GLY A 467 15.98 11.54 28.28
C GLY A 467 15.14 12.09 27.13
N ARG A 468 15.70 12.19 25.91
CA ARG A 468 15.08 12.83 24.74
C ARG A 468 14.35 11.88 23.79
N ILE A 469 14.35 10.58 24.09
CA ILE A 469 13.60 9.55 23.35
C ILE A 469 12.44 9.05 24.22
N CYS A 470 11.23 9.14 23.67
CA CYS A 470 10.05 8.43 24.18
C CYS A 470 9.71 7.30 23.21
N PHE A 471 9.69 6.06 23.67
CA PHE A 471 9.17 4.92 22.91
C PHE A 471 7.64 4.99 22.83
N VAL A 472 7.08 4.62 21.68
CA VAL A 472 5.63 4.58 21.44
C VAL A 472 5.25 3.18 21.00
N ASP A 473 4.56 2.45 21.88
CA ASP A 473 4.00 1.13 21.60
C ASP A 473 2.55 1.29 21.17
N SER A 474 2.31 1.13 19.86
CA SER A 474 0.97 1.26 19.26
C SER A 474 0.27 -0.10 19.18
N SER A 475 -1.03 -0.12 19.46
CA SER A 475 -1.89 -1.28 19.20
C SER A 475 -1.97 -1.62 17.70
N VAL A 476 -2.47 -2.82 17.38
CA VAL A 476 -2.61 -3.30 15.97
C VAL A 476 -3.50 -2.38 15.13
N THR A 477 -4.44 -1.66 15.73
CA THR A 477 -5.30 -0.69 15.02
C THR A 477 -4.73 0.73 15.04
N GLY A 478 -3.66 1.00 15.80
CA GLY A 478 -3.14 2.34 16.04
C GLY A 478 -3.99 3.22 16.95
N MET A 479 -5.13 2.73 17.47
CA MET A 479 -6.05 3.53 18.31
C MET A 479 -5.54 3.74 19.73
N PHE A 480 -4.82 2.77 20.28
CA PHE A 480 -4.21 2.86 21.61
C PHE A 480 -2.69 2.94 21.50
N GLU A 481 -2.10 3.79 22.34
CA GLU A 481 -0.66 3.96 22.47
C GLU A 481 -0.24 3.91 23.93
N ARG A 482 0.87 3.23 24.21
CA ARG A 482 1.63 3.40 25.45
C ARG A 482 2.91 4.17 25.14
N ARG A 483 3.18 5.21 25.91
CA ARG A 483 4.37 6.04 25.79
C ARG A 483 5.29 5.83 26.97
N GLU A 484 6.57 5.57 26.71
CA GLU A 484 7.56 5.26 27.74
C GLU A 484 8.86 6.02 27.50
N THR A 485 9.31 6.77 28.50
CA THR A 485 10.63 7.41 28.51
C THR A 485 11.53 6.66 29.50
N ILE A 486 12.70 6.24 29.04
CA ILE A 486 13.71 5.59 29.89
C ILE A 486 14.67 6.66 30.41
N GLY A 487 14.57 6.98 31.69
CA GLY A 487 15.49 7.88 32.39
C GLY A 487 16.68 7.17 33.01
N LEU A 488 17.80 7.90 33.15
CA LEU A 488 18.94 7.51 33.98
C LEU A 488 18.65 7.77 35.46
#